data_AF-J1TI30-F1
#
_entry.id   AF-J1TI30-F1
#
_cell.length_a   1.000
_cell.length_b   1.000
_cell.length_c   1.000
_cell.angle_alpha   90.00
_cell.angle_beta   90.00
_cell.angle_gamma   90.00
#
_symmetry.space_group_name_H-M   'P 1'
#
loop_
_entity.id
_entity.type
_entity.pdbx_description
1 polymer ?
#
loop_
_entity_poly.entity_id
_entity_poly.type
_entity_poly.pdbx_seq_one_letter_code
_entity_poly.pdbx_strand_id
1 'polypeptide(L)'
;MPAEKFKPALRAALRMHEIGNDTPYRLYFAAKGKSGASFGFMQGDLAAGQVVVTKTFNDILTSEGIPPSKINSLLAKLSVHTIGNPLNPSDTKLVNTALDKHRADVDEMDEAILSDVYQSLDTCISAASNGGKTISGKAMLYAALWINMAGPPTKFLDWLKGKDPHLIHPVPKAPALITGDDVRAYLMATSYYVSNPGNAPHLDASVKAGEVLLP
;
A
#
# COMPACT_ATOMS: atom_id res chain seq x y z
N MET A 1 -3.34 -15.17 8.28
CA MET A 1 -2.45 -14.08 7.83
C MET A 1 -1.20 -14.69 7.22
N PRO A 2 -0.50 -14.00 6.29
CA PRO A 2 0.83 -14.43 5.83
C PRO A 2 1.74 -14.67 7.05
N ALA A 3 2.57 -15.70 6.98
CA ALA A 3 3.48 -16.02 8.09
C ALA A 3 4.41 -14.83 8.40
N GLU A 4 4.65 -14.57 9.68
CA GLU A 4 5.43 -13.40 10.17
C GLU A 4 6.77 -13.22 9.44
N LYS A 5 7.44 -14.33 9.10
CA LYS A 5 8.72 -14.34 8.37
C LYS A 5 8.67 -13.67 6.99
N PHE A 6 7.49 -13.53 6.36
CA PHE A 6 7.32 -12.87 5.08
C PHE A 6 7.00 -11.37 5.19
N LYS A 7 6.59 -10.88 6.37
CA LYS A 7 6.19 -9.48 6.55
C LYS A 7 7.31 -8.48 6.21
N PRO A 8 8.59 -8.70 6.57
CA PRO A 8 9.67 -7.78 6.18
C PRO A 8 9.76 -7.59 4.66
N ALA A 9 9.68 -8.68 3.89
CA ALA A 9 9.68 -8.65 2.43
C ALA A 9 8.45 -7.93 1.85
N LEU A 10 7.27 -8.21 2.41
CA LEU A 10 6.02 -7.56 2.00
C LEU A 10 6.06 -6.04 2.25
N ARG A 11 6.53 -5.61 3.43
CA ARG A 11 6.69 -4.19 3.78
C ARG A 11 7.67 -3.49 2.84
N ALA A 12 8.82 -4.10 2.57
CA ALA A 12 9.81 -3.52 1.68
C ALA A 12 9.29 -3.35 0.25
N ALA A 13 8.55 -4.33 -0.27
CA ALA A 13 7.94 -4.23 -1.58
C ALA A 13 6.86 -3.13 -1.63
N LEU A 14 5.94 -3.12 -0.67
CA LEU A 14 4.86 -2.12 -0.59
C LEU A 14 5.42 -0.71 -0.42
N ARG A 15 6.38 -0.51 0.48
CA ARG A 15 7.05 0.78 0.65
C ARG A 15 7.72 1.27 -0.64
N MET A 16 8.46 0.39 -1.32
CA MET A 16 9.10 0.75 -2.60
C MET A 16 8.05 1.12 -3.65
N HIS A 17 6.92 0.43 -3.65
CA HIS A 17 5.83 0.68 -4.59
C HIS A 17 5.15 2.03 -4.36
N GLU A 18 4.89 2.39 -3.11
CA GLU A 18 4.12 3.60 -2.76
C GLU A 18 4.99 4.86 -2.72
N ILE A 19 6.17 4.78 -2.11
CA ILE A 19 7.01 5.96 -1.85
C ILE A 19 8.46 5.83 -2.36
N GLY A 20 8.82 4.68 -2.93
CA GLY A 20 10.19 4.43 -3.39
C GLY A 20 11.23 4.63 -2.28
N ASN A 21 12.20 5.50 -2.55
CA ASN A 21 13.26 5.86 -1.60
C ASN A 21 12.92 7.07 -0.72
N ASP A 22 11.67 7.56 -0.76
CA ASP A 22 11.27 8.68 0.07
C ASP A 22 11.08 8.26 1.54
N THR A 23 10.91 9.26 2.41
CA THR A 23 10.62 9.07 3.83
C THR A 23 9.11 9.10 4.10
N PRO A 24 8.58 8.13 4.86
CA PRO A 24 7.18 8.13 5.28
C PRO A 24 6.88 9.19 6.35
N TYR A 25 7.92 9.75 6.97
CA TYR A 25 7.82 10.62 8.15
C TYR A 25 7.69 12.11 7.80
N ARG A 26 7.04 12.42 6.68
CA ARG A 26 6.75 13.79 6.25
C ARG A 26 5.47 13.84 5.43
N LEU A 27 4.85 15.01 5.36
CA LEU A 27 3.73 15.25 4.48
C LEU A 27 4.14 15.10 3.01
N TYR A 28 3.32 14.36 2.27
CA TYR A 28 3.37 14.17 0.84
C TYR A 28 2.06 14.62 0.19
N PHE A 29 2.13 15.07 -1.06
CA PHE A 29 0.97 15.57 -1.82
C PHE A 29 1.02 15.03 -3.24
N ALA A 30 -0.09 14.46 -3.72
CA ALA A 30 -0.15 13.97 -5.08
C ALA A 30 -0.18 15.13 -6.08
N ALA A 31 0.70 15.07 -7.09
CA ALA A 31 0.84 16.13 -8.11
C ALA A 31 -0.44 16.43 -8.91
N LYS A 32 -1.40 15.50 -8.97
CA LYS A 32 -2.66 15.66 -9.71
C LYS A 32 -3.78 16.32 -8.89
N GLY A 33 -3.55 16.63 -7.62
CA GLY A 33 -4.51 17.31 -6.75
C GLY A 33 -5.78 16.54 -6.42
N LYS A 34 -5.71 15.21 -6.46
CA LYS A 34 -6.83 14.32 -6.16
C LYS A 34 -6.79 13.74 -4.74
N SER A 35 -5.78 14.10 -3.95
CA SER A 35 -5.59 13.64 -2.57
C SER A 35 -5.43 14.83 -1.64
N GLY A 36 -5.61 14.60 -0.35
CA GLY A 36 -5.15 15.51 0.69
C GLY A 36 -3.67 15.33 0.95
N ALA A 37 -3.24 15.79 2.13
CA ALA A 37 -1.92 15.49 2.62
C ALA A 37 -1.86 14.03 3.09
N SER A 38 -0.84 13.32 2.62
CA SER A 38 -0.55 11.94 2.99
C SER A 38 0.72 11.84 3.81
N PHE A 39 0.82 10.83 4.67
CA PHE A 39 2.06 10.44 5.35
C PHE A 39 2.02 8.93 5.64
N GLY A 40 3.12 8.37 6.14
CA GLY A 40 3.31 6.92 6.17
C GLY A 40 3.72 6.39 4.79
N PHE A 41 4.28 5.18 4.74
CA PHE A 41 4.61 4.58 3.44
C PHE A 41 3.37 4.02 2.75
N MET A 42 2.31 3.71 3.49
CA MET A 42 1.00 3.39 2.91
C MET A 42 0.26 4.64 2.42
N GLN A 43 0.90 5.82 2.53
CA GLN A 43 0.40 7.11 2.05
C GLN A 43 -0.99 7.45 2.57
N GLY A 44 -1.22 7.20 3.86
CA GLY A 44 -2.48 7.47 4.55
C GLY A 44 -2.95 8.90 4.28
N ASP A 45 -4.07 9.04 3.56
CA ASP A 45 -4.58 10.31 3.07
C ASP A 45 -5.58 10.92 4.06
N LEU A 46 -5.27 12.13 4.54
CA LEU A 46 -6.16 12.89 5.41
C LEU A 46 -7.47 13.31 4.73
N ALA A 47 -7.49 13.57 3.42
CA ALA A 47 -8.72 13.92 2.71
C ALA A 47 -9.65 12.71 2.51
N ALA A 48 -9.11 11.50 2.53
CA ALA A 48 -9.92 10.28 2.54
C ALA A 48 -10.69 10.09 3.86
N GLY A 49 -10.38 10.89 4.90
CA GLY A 49 -11.07 10.83 6.18
C GLY A 49 -10.85 9.51 6.93
N GLN A 50 -9.74 8.81 6.64
CA GLN A 50 -9.43 7.54 7.30
C GLN A 50 -9.21 7.77 8.79
N VAL A 51 -10.04 7.12 9.62
CA VAL A 51 -10.06 7.33 11.07
C VAL A 51 -8.69 7.13 11.70
N VAL A 52 -7.95 6.08 11.31
CA VAL A 52 -6.61 5.80 11.84
C VAL A 52 -5.62 6.92 11.51
N VAL A 53 -5.63 7.43 10.27
CA VAL A 53 -4.72 8.48 9.80
C VAL A 53 -5.02 9.79 10.53
N THR A 54 -6.29 10.19 10.60
CA THR A 54 -6.69 11.41 11.30
C THR A 54 -6.39 11.32 12.80
N LYS A 55 -6.60 10.15 13.43
CA LYS A 55 -6.28 9.92 14.83
C LYS A 55 -4.77 10.05 15.08
N THR A 56 -3.95 9.32 14.32
CA THR A 56 -2.48 9.37 14.46
C THR A 56 -1.96 10.79 14.28
N PHE A 57 -2.46 11.53 13.30
CA PHE A 57 -2.09 12.94 13.12
C PHE A 57 -2.41 13.80 14.35
N ASN A 58 -3.62 13.69 14.90
CA ASN A 58 -4.02 14.43 16.10
C ASN A 58 -3.16 14.07 17.31
N ASP A 59 -2.93 12.77 17.53
CA ASP A 59 -2.20 12.27 18.69
C ASP A 59 -0.74 12.77 18.66
N ILE A 60 -0.06 12.66 17.51
CA ILE A 60 1.32 13.13 17.32
C ILE A 60 1.44 14.64 17.56
N LEU A 61 0.53 15.45 17.02
CA LEU A 61 0.62 16.90 17.23
C LEU A 61 0.28 17.28 18.67
N THR A 62 -0.61 16.54 19.32
CA THR A 62 -0.96 16.74 20.73
C THR A 62 0.22 16.41 21.64
N SER A 63 0.96 15.33 21.38
CA SER A 63 2.14 14.96 22.17
C SER A 63 3.30 15.95 22.03
N GLU A 64 3.41 16.62 20.88
CA GLU A 64 4.35 17.75 20.69
C GLU A 64 3.86 19.06 21.35
N GLY A 65 2.73 19.03 22.07
CA GLY A 65 2.20 20.18 22.81
C GLY A 65 1.52 21.22 21.93
N ILE A 66 1.13 20.87 20.70
CA ILE A 66 0.48 21.81 19.78
C ILE A 66 -0.97 22.03 20.24
N PRO A 67 -1.44 23.29 20.36
CA PRO A 67 -2.79 23.56 20.84
C PRO A 67 -3.87 22.95 19.92
N PRO A 68 -4.98 22.42 20.46
CA PRO A 68 -6.06 21.83 19.66
C PRO A 68 -6.62 22.75 18.58
N SER A 69 -6.71 24.06 18.83
CA SER A 69 -7.15 25.04 17.83
C SER A 69 -6.23 25.10 16.61
N LYS A 70 -4.92 24.95 16.81
CA LYS A 70 -3.93 24.90 15.74
C LYS A 70 -4.01 23.57 15.00
N ILE A 71 -4.14 22.44 15.70
CA ILE A 71 -4.31 21.12 15.09
C ILE A 71 -5.55 21.10 14.18
N ASN A 72 -6.69 21.58 14.67
CA ASN A 72 -7.92 21.67 13.89
C ASN A 72 -7.77 22.55 12.65
N SER A 73 -7.04 23.67 12.77
CA SER A 73 -6.75 24.54 11.61
C SER A 73 -5.86 23.85 10.58
N LEU A 74 -4.86 23.07 11.01
CA LEU A 74 -4.00 22.28 10.12
C LEU A 74 -4.82 21.18 9.42
N LEU A 75 -5.62 20.42 10.17
CA LEU A 75 -6.48 19.37 9.63
C LEU A 75 -7.46 19.91 8.60
N ALA A 76 -8.11 21.04 8.87
CA ALA A 76 -9.04 21.66 7.92
C ALA A 76 -8.38 22.01 6.57
N LYS A 77 -7.07 22.33 6.57
CA LYS A 77 -6.31 22.61 5.34
C LYS A 77 -5.79 21.34 4.67
N LEU A 78 -5.43 20.32 5.45
CA LEU A 78 -4.78 19.10 4.96
C LEU A 78 -5.77 18.01 4.55
N SER A 79 -7.01 18.05 5.05
CA SER A 79 -8.07 17.05 4.83
C SER A 79 -9.00 17.41 3.67
N VAL A 80 -8.49 18.13 2.67
CA VAL A 80 -9.21 18.49 1.44
C VAL A 80 -8.34 18.15 0.25
N HIS A 81 -8.93 17.95 -0.93
CA HIS A 81 -8.14 17.74 -2.15
C HIS A 81 -7.28 18.98 -2.46
N THR A 82 -5.97 18.80 -2.56
CA THR A 82 -5.02 19.90 -2.81
C THR A 82 -4.02 19.53 -3.89
N ILE A 83 -3.71 20.46 -4.79
CA ILE A 83 -2.68 20.31 -5.84
C ILE A 83 -1.25 20.45 -5.32
N GLY A 84 -1.08 20.66 -4.01
CA GLY A 84 0.20 20.87 -3.35
C GLY A 84 0.01 21.30 -1.90
N ASN A 85 1.11 21.50 -1.19
CA ASN A 85 1.08 21.81 0.23
C ASN A 85 0.38 23.14 0.53
N PRO A 86 -0.78 23.14 1.22
CA PRO A 86 -1.56 24.35 1.52
C PRO A 86 -1.03 25.09 2.75
N LEU A 87 -0.05 24.51 3.46
CA LEU A 87 0.53 25.09 4.66
C LEU A 87 1.62 26.11 4.30
N ASN A 88 1.79 27.11 5.17
CA ASN A 88 2.97 27.95 5.09
C ASN A 88 4.24 27.15 5.49
N PRO A 89 5.45 27.66 5.22
CA PRO A 89 6.70 26.94 5.53
C PRO A 89 6.89 26.62 7.01
N SER A 90 6.44 27.49 7.92
CA SER A 90 6.55 27.28 9.37
C SER A 90 5.68 26.11 9.83
N ASP A 91 4.43 26.08 9.40
CA ASP A 91 3.47 25.02 9.70
C ASP A 91 3.90 23.69 9.08
N THR A 92 4.43 23.73 7.85
CA THR A 92 4.99 22.54 7.19
C THR A 92 6.14 21.95 8.00
N LYS A 93 7.10 22.80 8.42
CA LYS A 93 8.25 22.38 9.22
C LYS A 93 7.80 21.81 10.55
N LEU A 94 6.83 22.45 11.21
CA LEU A 94 6.27 22.00 12.48
C LEU A 94 5.67 20.59 12.35
N VAL A 95 4.81 20.35 11.36
CA VAL A 95 4.19 19.03 11.17
C VAL A 95 5.23 17.97 10.79
N ASN A 96 6.10 18.25 9.83
CA ASN A 96 7.12 17.27 9.42
C ASN A 96 8.10 16.93 10.55
N THR A 97 8.44 17.90 11.41
CA THR A 97 9.28 17.63 12.58
C THR A 97 8.56 16.73 13.59
N ALA A 98 7.28 16.96 13.81
CA ALA A 98 6.46 16.12 14.69
C ALA A 98 6.38 14.68 14.16
N LEU A 99 6.04 14.51 12.87
CA LEU A 99 6.00 13.19 12.22
C LEU A 99 7.35 12.46 12.29
N ASP A 100 8.46 13.19 12.09
CA ASP A 100 9.80 12.62 12.14
C ASP A 100 10.27 12.21 13.54
N LYS A 101 9.79 12.88 14.60
CA LYS A 101 10.06 12.46 15.99
C LYS A 101 9.20 11.28 16.43
N HIS A 102 8.00 11.16 15.85
CA HIS A 102 7.00 10.16 16.18
C HIS A 102 6.95 9.01 15.17
N ARG A 103 8.12 8.55 14.70
CA ARG A 103 8.21 7.49 13.67
C ARG A 103 7.48 6.21 14.07
N ALA A 104 7.54 5.83 15.34
CA ALA A 104 6.86 4.64 15.84
C ALA A 104 5.33 4.73 15.68
N ASP A 105 4.75 5.90 15.91
CA ASP A 105 3.30 6.12 15.74
C ASP A 105 2.89 6.09 14.26
N VAL A 106 3.78 6.59 13.37
CA VAL A 106 3.59 6.49 11.92
C VAL A 106 3.72 5.04 11.46
N ASP A 107 4.70 4.30 11.97
CA ASP A 107 4.90 2.89 11.66
C ASP A 107 3.70 2.05 12.15
N GLU A 108 3.15 2.31 13.34
CA GLU A 108 1.96 1.62 13.85
C GLU A 108 0.71 1.93 13.00
N MET A 109 0.56 3.17 12.54
CA MET A 109 -0.50 3.52 11.59
C MET A 109 -0.35 2.76 10.28
N ASP A 110 0.86 2.70 9.70
CA ASP A 110 1.11 1.94 8.48
C ASP A 110 0.82 0.44 8.69
N GLU A 111 1.16 -0.13 9.85
CA GLU A 111 0.81 -1.51 10.19
C GLU A 111 -0.70 -1.76 10.29
N ALA A 112 -1.44 -0.81 10.86
CA ALA A 112 -2.90 -0.89 10.92
C ALA A 112 -3.52 -0.90 9.51
N ILE A 113 -3.01 -0.08 8.59
CA ILE A 113 -3.45 -0.04 7.18
C ILE A 113 -3.03 -1.33 6.46
N LEU A 114 -1.81 -1.82 6.68
CA LEU A 114 -1.29 -3.04 6.08
C LEU A 114 -2.06 -4.30 6.47
N SER A 115 -2.67 -4.33 7.66
CA SER A 115 -3.42 -5.47 8.16
C SER A 115 -4.49 -5.95 7.17
N ASP A 116 -5.15 -5.03 6.46
CA ASP A 116 -6.17 -5.35 5.46
C ASP A 116 -5.58 -6.03 4.21
N VAL A 117 -4.38 -5.60 3.80
CA VAL A 117 -3.63 -6.23 2.70
C VAL A 117 -3.21 -7.64 3.11
N TYR A 118 -2.73 -7.83 4.35
CA TYR A 118 -2.36 -9.13 4.89
C TYR A 118 -3.55 -10.09 4.99
N GLN A 119 -4.71 -9.60 5.42
CA GLN A 119 -5.93 -10.41 5.47
C GLN A 119 -6.41 -10.83 4.07
N SER A 120 -6.35 -9.92 3.10
CA SER A 120 -6.69 -10.22 1.71
C SER A 120 -5.72 -11.22 1.09
N LEU A 121 -4.42 -11.09 1.37
CA LEU A 121 -3.40 -12.03 0.91
C LEU A 121 -3.60 -13.42 1.53
N ASP A 122 -3.97 -13.50 2.80
CA ASP A 122 -4.30 -14.75 3.48
C ASP A 122 -5.51 -15.46 2.85
N THR A 123 -6.49 -14.69 2.41
CA THR A 123 -7.64 -15.20 1.67
C THR A 123 -7.19 -15.82 0.34
N CYS A 124 -6.24 -15.18 -0.36
CA CYS A 124 -5.62 -15.73 -1.58
C CYS A 124 -4.86 -17.03 -1.31
N ILE A 125 -4.03 -17.07 -0.26
CA ILE A 125 -3.28 -18.26 0.15
C ILE A 125 -4.25 -19.42 0.46
N SER A 126 -5.29 -19.14 1.25
CA SER A 126 -6.32 -20.12 1.61
C SER A 126 -7.08 -20.64 0.39
N ALA A 127 -7.45 -19.75 -0.54
CA ALA A 127 -8.15 -20.14 -1.77
C ALA A 127 -7.27 -21.05 -2.65
N ALA A 128 -5.98 -20.75 -2.79
CA ALA A 128 -5.04 -21.59 -3.51
C ALA A 128 -4.88 -22.96 -2.83
N SER A 129 -4.67 -22.97 -1.50
CA SER A 129 -4.49 -24.19 -0.71
C SER A 129 -5.71 -25.11 -0.78
N ASN A 130 -6.92 -24.57 -0.67
CA ASN A 130 -8.18 -25.34 -0.80
C ASN A 130 -8.36 -25.94 -2.20
N GLY A 131 -7.72 -25.36 -3.22
CA GLY A 131 -7.65 -25.88 -4.58
C GLY A 131 -6.43 -26.77 -4.86
N GLY A 132 -5.71 -27.22 -3.82
CA GLY A 132 -4.52 -28.06 -3.92
C GLY A 132 -3.28 -27.36 -4.48
N LYS A 133 -3.19 -26.03 -4.36
CA LYS A 133 -2.11 -25.20 -4.91
C LYS A 133 -1.30 -24.52 -3.81
N THR A 134 -0.05 -24.18 -4.12
CA THR A 134 0.85 -23.43 -3.25
C THR A 134 1.28 -22.13 -3.91
N ILE A 135 1.36 -21.04 -3.16
CA ILE A 135 1.85 -19.73 -3.64
C ILE A 135 3.29 -19.52 -3.15
N SER A 136 4.21 -19.26 -4.08
CA SER A 136 5.61 -18.95 -3.75
C SER A 136 5.76 -17.57 -3.06
N GLY A 137 6.91 -17.35 -2.41
CA GLY A 137 7.24 -16.07 -1.78
C GLY A 137 7.14 -14.88 -2.74
N LYS A 138 7.71 -15.01 -3.94
CA LYS A 138 7.66 -13.95 -4.97
C LYS A 138 6.23 -13.71 -5.49
N ALA A 139 5.43 -14.76 -5.65
CA ALA A 139 4.02 -14.63 -6.01
C ALA A 139 3.22 -13.86 -4.95
N MET A 140 3.51 -14.08 -3.66
CA MET A 140 2.90 -13.32 -2.56
C MET A 140 3.22 -11.83 -2.65
N LEU A 141 4.45 -11.46 -3.05
CA LEU A 141 4.83 -10.04 -3.23
C LEU A 141 4.01 -9.37 -4.33
N TYR A 142 3.92 -9.97 -5.52
CA TYR A 142 3.08 -9.42 -6.61
C TYR A 142 1.61 -9.32 -6.19
N ALA A 143 1.08 -10.35 -5.51
CA ALA A 143 -0.31 -10.36 -5.05
C ALA A 143 -0.58 -9.24 -4.04
N ALA A 144 0.33 -9.00 -3.08
CA ALA A 144 0.19 -7.94 -2.09
C ALA A 144 0.17 -6.54 -2.73
N LEU A 145 1.08 -6.27 -3.67
CA LEU A 145 1.11 -5.01 -4.41
C LEU A 145 -0.18 -4.79 -5.20
N TRP A 146 -0.70 -5.85 -5.85
CA TRP A 146 -1.96 -5.77 -6.57
C TRP A 146 -3.16 -5.51 -5.65
N ILE A 147 -3.24 -6.21 -4.51
CA ILE A 147 -4.29 -5.99 -3.50
C ILE A 147 -4.26 -4.54 -3.01
N ASN A 148 -3.08 -4.00 -2.73
CA ASN A 148 -2.94 -2.62 -2.28
C ASN A 148 -3.50 -1.62 -3.31
N MET A 149 -3.19 -1.81 -4.59
CA MET A 149 -3.63 -0.90 -5.65
C MET A 149 -5.09 -1.07 -6.08
N ALA A 150 -5.57 -2.31 -6.15
CA ALA A 150 -6.85 -2.65 -6.78
C ALA A 150 -7.98 -2.89 -5.76
N GLY A 151 -7.65 -2.94 -4.47
CA GLY A 151 -8.59 -3.31 -3.42
C GLY A 151 -8.87 -4.83 -3.40
N PRO A 152 -10.08 -5.26 -2.99
CA PRO A 152 -10.40 -6.67 -2.80
C PRO A 152 -10.07 -7.56 -4.03
N PRO A 153 -9.33 -8.67 -3.87
CA PRO A 153 -8.78 -9.44 -4.99
C PRO A 153 -9.79 -10.39 -5.66
N THR A 154 -11.03 -9.97 -5.92
CA THR A 154 -12.13 -10.86 -6.37
C THR A 154 -11.79 -11.69 -7.61
N LYS A 155 -11.36 -11.04 -8.71
CA LYS A 155 -10.97 -11.76 -9.94
C LYS A 155 -9.74 -12.64 -9.74
N PHE A 156 -8.81 -12.21 -8.90
CA PHE A 156 -7.60 -12.98 -8.61
C PHE A 156 -7.94 -14.25 -7.82
N LEU A 157 -8.89 -14.16 -6.88
CA LEU A 157 -9.42 -15.32 -6.16
C LEU A 157 -10.10 -16.33 -7.10
N ASP A 158 -10.83 -15.88 -8.12
CA ASP A 158 -11.42 -16.78 -9.11
C ASP A 158 -10.34 -17.53 -9.90
N TRP A 159 -9.28 -16.84 -10.33
CA TRP A 159 -8.14 -17.48 -11.00
C TRP A 159 -7.42 -18.50 -10.11
N LEU A 160 -7.17 -18.17 -8.84
CA LEU A 160 -6.56 -19.10 -7.86
C LEU A 160 -7.43 -20.36 -7.64
N LYS A 161 -8.75 -20.21 -7.71
CA LYS A 161 -9.72 -21.33 -7.63
C LYS A 161 -9.82 -22.12 -8.94
N GLY A 162 -9.06 -21.75 -9.98
CA GLY A 162 -9.06 -22.41 -11.29
C GLY A 162 -10.25 -22.04 -12.18
N LYS A 163 -10.99 -20.97 -11.83
CA LYS A 163 -12.06 -20.39 -12.65
C LYS A 163 -11.48 -19.38 -13.64
N ASP A 164 -12.29 -18.99 -14.62
CA ASP A 164 -11.95 -17.89 -15.53
C ASP A 164 -12.12 -16.53 -14.80
N PRO A 165 -11.06 -15.74 -14.62
CA PRO A 165 -11.13 -14.40 -14.03
C PRO A 165 -11.74 -13.33 -14.95
N HIS A 166 -12.05 -13.66 -16.22
CA HIS A 166 -12.55 -12.74 -17.24
C HIS A 166 -11.67 -11.48 -17.36
N LEU A 167 -10.39 -11.71 -17.65
CA LEU A 167 -9.38 -10.68 -17.92
C LEU A 167 -9.44 -10.21 -19.38
N ILE A 168 -8.67 -9.15 -19.71
CA ILE A 168 -8.60 -8.61 -21.08
C ILE A 168 -7.92 -9.59 -22.02
N HIS A 169 -6.88 -10.27 -21.54
CA HIS A 169 -6.22 -11.36 -22.25
C HIS A 169 -6.42 -12.67 -21.48
N PRO A 170 -6.65 -13.79 -22.18
CA PRO A 170 -6.74 -15.08 -21.53
C PRO A 170 -5.39 -15.42 -20.88
N VAL A 171 -5.45 -16.04 -19.70
CA VAL A 171 -4.28 -16.54 -18.98
C VAL A 171 -4.44 -18.04 -18.73
N PRO A 172 -3.35 -18.81 -18.67
CA PRO A 172 -3.42 -20.21 -18.26
C PRO A 172 -4.10 -20.36 -16.89
N LYS A 173 -4.70 -21.53 -16.65
CA LYS A 173 -5.18 -21.88 -15.31
C LYS A 173 -4.01 -21.86 -14.33
N ALA A 174 -4.26 -21.41 -13.11
CA ALA A 174 -3.26 -21.38 -12.05
C ALA A 174 -2.63 -22.79 -11.87
N PRO A 175 -1.30 -22.93 -12.00
CA PRO A 175 -0.61 -24.20 -11.82
C PRO A 175 -0.62 -24.67 -10.35
N ALA A 176 -0.17 -25.90 -10.10
CA ALA A 176 -0.08 -26.45 -8.74
C ALA A 176 0.86 -25.64 -7.83
N LEU A 177 2.00 -25.18 -8.38
CA LEU A 177 2.89 -24.22 -7.73
C LEU A 177 2.81 -22.90 -8.48
N ILE A 178 2.27 -21.87 -7.82
CA ILE A 178 2.09 -20.53 -8.38
C ILE A 178 3.35 -19.70 -8.09
N THR A 179 4.08 -19.37 -9.15
CA THR A 179 5.34 -18.64 -9.12
C THR A 179 5.11 -17.13 -9.28
N GLY A 180 6.16 -16.33 -9.05
CA GLY A 180 6.10 -14.89 -9.31
C GLY A 180 5.76 -14.56 -10.76
N ASP A 181 6.27 -15.34 -11.71
CA ASP A 181 6.03 -15.14 -13.15
C ASP A 181 4.57 -15.42 -13.52
N ASP A 182 3.93 -16.42 -12.88
CA ASP A 182 2.50 -16.71 -13.08
C ASP A 182 1.63 -15.54 -12.65
N VAL A 183 1.88 -15.00 -11.45
CA VAL A 183 1.12 -13.83 -10.95
C VAL A 183 1.43 -12.60 -11.80
N ARG A 184 2.69 -12.37 -12.19
CA ARG A 184 3.04 -11.27 -13.08
C ARG A 184 2.31 -11.38 -14.42
N ALA A 185 2.26 -12.56 -15.03
CA ALA A 185 1.52 -12.79 -16.27
C ALA A 185 0.02 -12.54 -16.10
N TYR A 186 -0.57 -13.00 -14.98
CA TYR A 186 -1.94 -12.66 -14.61
C TYR A 186 -2.15 -11.14 -14.55
N LEU A 187 -1.27 -10.41 -13.86
CA LEU A 187 -1.38 -8.96 -13.73
C LEU A 187 -1.27 -8.23 -15.07
N MET A 188 -0.35 -8.65 -15.95
CA MET A 188 -0.20 -8.08 -17.29
C MET A 188 -1.42 -8.29 -18.19
N ALA A 189 -2.30 -9.24 -17.86
CA ALA A 189 -3.56 -9.46 -18.56
C ALA A 189 -4.74 -8.64 -17.99
N THR A 190 -4.56 -7.94 -16.87
CA THR A 190 -5.59 -7.05 -16.30
C THR A 190 -5.76 -5.79 -17.14
N SER A 191 -6.94 -5.17 -17.09
CA SER A 191 -7.19 -3.90 -17.78
C SER A 191 -6.23 -2.80 -17.36
N TYR A 192 -5.84 -2.76 -16.09
CA TYR A 192 -4.92 -1.74 -15.57
C TYR A 192 -3.56 -1.78 -16.29
N TYR A 193 -2.91 -2.94 -16.34
CA TYR A 193 -1.57 -3.04 -16.96
C TYR A 193 -1.62 -3.09 -18.49
N VAL A 194 -2.71 -3.59 -19.09
CA VAL A 194 -2.92 -3.48 -20.54
C VAL A 194 -3.03 -2.01 -20.97
N SER A 195 -3.76 -1.19 -20.20
CA SER A 195 -3.90 0.24 -20.50
C SER A 195 -2.68 1.06 -20.06
N ASN A 196 -1.87 0.58 -19.12
CA ASN A 196 -0.73 1.29 -18.55
C ASN A 196 0.53 0.40 -18.48
N PRO A 197 1.05 -0.08 -19.63
CA PRO A 197 2.17 -1.04 -19.64
C PRO A 197 3.46 -0.45 -19.05
N GLY A 198 3.62 0.88 -19.08
CA GLY A 198 4.74 1.59 -18.47
C GLY A 198 4.83 1.46 -16.94
N ASN A 199 3.79 0.95 -16.27
CA ASN A 199 3.82 0.70 -14.82
C ASN A 199 4.45 -0.65 -14.46
N ALA A 200 4.64 -1.56 -15.42
CA ALA A 200 5.22 -2.88 -15.15
C ALA A 200 6.67 -2.83 -14.60
N PRO A 201 7.58 -1.98 -15.12
CA PRO A 201 8.92 -1.84 -14.53
C PRO A 201 8.92 -1.40 -13.06
N HIS A 202 8.00 -0.50 -12.68
CA HIS A 202 7.86 -0.05 -11.29
C HIS A 202 7.37 -1.18 -10.38
N LEU A 203 6.37 -1.95 -10.84
CA LEU A 203 5.91 -3.16 -10.15
C LEU A 203 7.06 -4.15 -9.92
N ASP A 204 7.82 -4.45 -10.97
CA ASP A 204 8.93 -5.41 -10.92
C ASP A 204 10.06 -4.94 -10.00
N ALA A 205 10.41 -3.65 -10.04
CA ALA A 205 11.39 -3.05 -9.13
C ALA A 205 10.93 -3.13 -7.66
N SER A 206 9.64 -2.92 -7.42
CA SER A 206 9.03 -3.00 -6.09
C SER A 206 9.06 -4.43 -5.55
N VAL A 207 8.69 -5.42 -6.38
CA VAL A 207 8.85 -6.83 -6.02
C VAL A 207 10.29 -7.18 -5.74
N LYS A 208 11.24 -6.65 -6.52
CA LYS A 208 12.67 -6.92 -6.30
C LYS A 208 13.16 -6.45 -4.93
N ALA A 209 12.66 -5.30 -4.46
CA ALA A 209 12.98 -4.78 -3.13
C ALA A 209 12.52 -5.71 -1.99
N GLY A 210 11.37 -6.39 -2.16
CA GLY A 210 10.92 -7.40 -1.20
C GLY A 210 11.61 -8.75 -1.38
N GLU A 211 11.91 -9.15 -2.62
CA GLU A 211 12.45 -10.47 -2.95
C GLU A 211 13.77 -10.76 -2.22
N VAL A 212 14.63 -9.75 -2.06
CA VAL A 212 15.93 -9.88 -1.35
C VAL A 212 15.78 -10.15 0.16
N LEU A 213 14.57 -10.01 0.71
CA LEU A 213 14.24 -10.23 2.11
C LEU A 213 13.35 -11.47 2.33
N LEU A 214 13.08 -12.26 1.29
CA LEU A 214 12.36 -13.53 1.43
C LEU A 214 13.24 -14.55 2.18
N PRO A 215 12.64 -15.40 3.04
CA PRO A 215 13.35 -16.43 3.81
C PRO A 215 13.77 -17.64 2.98
#